data_AF-A0A970INQ5-F1
#
_entry.id   AF-A0A970INQ5-F1
#
_cell.length_a   1.000
_cell.length_b   1.000
_cell.length_c   1.000
_cell.angle_alpha   90.00
_cell.angle_beta   90.00
_cell.angle_gamma   90.00
#
_symmetry.space_group_name_H-M   'P 1'
#
loop_
_entity.id
_entity.type
_entity.pdbx_description
1 polymer ?
#
loop_
_entity_poly.entity_id
_entity_poly.type
_entity_poly.pdbx_seq_one_letter_code
_entity_poly.pdbx_strand_id
1 'polypeptide(L)' 'MANEKAGITNREKAPFRYDIVGSFLRPASIKVARSARAEGRIDDAELKGVENEA' A
#
# COMPACT_ATOMS: atom_id res chain seq x y z
N MET A 1 26.38 -32.80 28.37
CA MET A 1 24.94 -32.94 28.07
C MET A 1 24.48 -31.62 27.48
N ALA A 2 23.93 -31.70 26.27
CA ALA A 2 23.65 -30.56 25.40
C ALA A 2 22.60 -29.61 25.98
N ASN A 3 22.79 -28.31 25.79
CA ASN A 3 21.64 -27.45 25.53
C ASN A 3 22.01 -26.53 24.37
N GLU A 4 21.78 -27.08 23.19
CA GLU A 4 21.88 -26.44 21.90
C GLU A 4 21.00 -25.20 21.91
N LYS A 5 21.56 -24.05 21.53
CA LYS A 5 20.82 -22.81 21.33
C LYS A 5 19.73 -23.11 20.30
N ALA A 6 18.51 -23.36 20.77
CA ALA A 6 17.34 -23.55 19.93
C ALA A 6 17.28 -22.36 18.96
N GLY A 7 17.48 -22.68 17.68
CA GLY A 7 17.73 -21.70 16.63
C GLY A 7 16.65 -20.62 16.63
N ILE A 8 17.09 -19.37 16.55
CA ILE A 8 16.23 -18.26 16.16
C ILE A 8 15.74 -18.61 14.77
N THR A 9 14.52 -19.15 14.69
CA THR A 9 13.89 -19.49 13.42
C THR A 9 13.80 -18.20 12.61
N ASN A 10 14.34 -18.22 11.39
CA ASN A 10 14.26 -17.09 10.47
C ASN A 10 12.80 -16.91 10.06
N ARG A 11 12.06 -16.14 10.85
CA ARG A 11 10.61 -16.03 10.76
C ARG A 11 10.28 -14.75 10.02
N GLU A 12 9.83 -14.87 8.77
CA GLU A 12 9.51 -13.74 7.88
C GLU A 12 8.41 -12.80 8.41
N LYS A 13 7.62 -13.25 9.40
CA LYS A 13 6.48 -12.50 9.96
C LYS A 13 6.49 -12.53 11.48
N ALA A 14 6.28 -11.39 12.11
CA ALA A 14 6.26 -11.25 13.57
C ALA A 14 5.21 -12.17 14.27
N PRO A 15 5.40 -12.50 15.57
CA PRO A 15 4.46 -13.26 16.39
C PRO A 15 3.10 -12.60 16.60
N PHE A 16 3.03 -11.28 16.51
CA PHE A 16 1.81 -10.51 16.71
C PHE A 16 1.40 -9.83 15.39
N ARG A 17 0.10 -9.77 15.14
CA ARG A 17 -0.47 -9.07 13.99
C ARG A 17 -0.96 -7.69 14.41
N TYR A 18 -0.75 -6.71 13.55
CA TYR A 18 -1.44 -5.42 13.61
C TYR A 18 -2.11 -5.18 12.26
N ASP A 19 -3.27 -4.56 12.29
CA ASP A 19 -4.00 -4.15 11.09
C ASP A 19 -3.78 -2.67 10.82
N ILE A 20 -3.80 -2.29 9.56
CA ILE A 20 -3.72 -0.89 9.15
C ILE A 20 -5.14 -0.36 9.07
N VAL A 21 -5.42 0.69 9.86
CA VAL A 21 -6.71 1.37 9.85
C VAL A 21 -6.67 2.60 8.96
N GLY A 22 -7.74 2.82 8.19
CA GLY A 22 -7.87 3.96 7.30
C GLY A 22 -7.14 3.79 5.97
N SER A 23 -7.16 4.85 5.16
CA SER A 23 -6.46 4.88 3.88
C SER A 23 -5.00 5.26 4.06
N PHE A 24 -4.12 4.70 3.24
CA PHE A 24 -2.77 5.22 3.08
C PHE A 24 -2.77 6.66 2.57
N LEU A 25 -1.61 7.32 2.68
CA LEU A 25 -1.36 8.59 2.02
C LEU A 25 -1.63 8.47 0.52
N ARG A 26 -2.47 9.37 -0.02
CA ARG A 26 -2.73 9.41 -1.46
C ARG A 26 -1.52 9.96 -2.21
N PRO A 27 -1.04 9.28 -3.25
CA PRO A 27 0.00 9.80 -4.13
C PRO A 27 -0.40 11.11 -4.81
N ALA A 28 0.59 11.94 -5.12
CA ALA A 28 0.39 13.23 -5.78
C ALA A 28 -0.27 13.08 -7.16
N SER A 29 0.08 12.01 -7.89
CA SER A 29 -0.51 11.66 -9.19
C SER A 29 -2.03 11.48 -9.10
N ILE A 30 -2.53 10.68 -8.14
CA ILE A 30 -3.96 10.48 -7.93
C ILE A 30 -4.65 11.80 -7.59
N LYS A 31 -4.04 12.64 -6.76
CA LYS A 31 -4.63 13.93 -6.36
C LYS A 31 -4.82 14.85 -7.56
N VAL A 32 -3.81 14.95 -8.43
CA VAL A 32 -3.87 15.75 -9.66
C VAL A 32 -4.88 15.16 -10.64
N ALA A 33 -4.87 13.85 -10.88
CA ALA A 33 -5.80 13.18 -11.78
C ALA A 33 -7.26 13.37 -11.35
N ARG A 34 -7.56 13.25 -10.05
CA ARG A 34 -8.92 13.52 -9.54
C ARG A 34 -9.36 14.96 -9.73
N SER A 35 -8.46 15.93 -9.56
CA SER A 35 -8.76 17.34 -9.89
C SER A 35 -9.06 17.48 -11.37
N ALA A 36 -8.21 16.94 -12.24
CA ALA A 36 -8.37 17.00 -13.69
C ALA A 36 -9.69 16.35 -14.14
N ARG A 37 -10.09 15.22 -13.52
CA ARG A 37 -11.36 14.55 -13.80
C ARG A 37 -12.56 15.40 -13.37
N ALA A 38 -12.48 16.02 -12.18
CA ALA A 38 -13.52 16.93 -11.69
C ALA A 38 -13.67 18.18 -12.58
N GLU A 39 -12.57 18.61 -13.20
CA GLU A 39 -12.53 19.71 -14.17
C GLU A 39 -12.88 19.25 -15.61
N GLY A 40 -13.16 17.96 -15.81
CA GLY A 40 -13.54 17.39 -17.11
C GLY A 40 -12.40 17.30 -18.13
N ARG A 41 -11.13 17.43 -17.69
CA ARG A 41 -9.95 17.38 -18.58
C ARG A 41 -9.52 15.96 -18.95
N ILE A 42 -9.87 14.99 -18.12
CA ILE A 42 -9.61 13.56 -18.37
C ILE A 42 -10.90 12.78 -18.18
N ASP A 43 -10.98 11.61 -18.81
CA ASP A 43 -12.10 10.69 -18.67
C ASP A 43 -11.93 9.69 -17.49
N ASP A 44 -12.93 8.84 -17.27
CA ASP A 44 -12.90 7.84 -16.20
C ASP A 44 -11.89 6.72 -16.45
N ALA A 45 -11.57 6.42 -17.71
CA ALA A 45 -10.60 5.38 -18.05
C ALA A 45 -9.17 5.87 -17.75
N GLU A 46 -8.87 7.12 -18.08
CA GLU A 46 -7.61 7.78 -17.76
C GLU A 46 -7.41 7.91 -16.24
N LEU A 47 -8.43 8.35 -15.49
CA LEU A 47 -8.34 8.41 -14.03
C LEU A 47 -8.07 7.02 -13.43
N LYS A 48 -8.77 5.99 -13.92
CA LYS A 48 -8.60 4.61 -13.44
C LYS A 48 -7.20 4.07 -13.74
N GLY A 49 -6.60 4.45 -14.87
CA GLY A 49 -5.20 4.13 -15.17
C GLY A 49 -4.26 4.64 -14.09
N VAL A 50 -4.38 5.92 -13.73
CA VAL A 50 -3.55 6.55 -12.68
C VAL A 50 -3.79 5.93 -11.31
N GLU A 51 -5.03 5.55 -10.98
CA GLU A 51 -5.34 4.89 -9.70
C GLU A 51 -4.81 3.46 -9.61
N ASN A 52 -4.60 2.76 -10.73
CA ASN A 52 -4.04 1.40 -10.74
C ASN A 52 -2.52 1.37 -10.63
N GLU A 53 -1.83 2.41 -11.08
CA GLU A 53 -0.36 2.51 -11.03
C GLU A 53 0.19 2.92 -9.65
N ALA A 54 -0.69 3.36 -8.76
CA ALA A 54 -0.38 4.04 -7.51
C ALA A 54 -0.52 3.12 -6.28
#